data_AF-D9R7J2-F1
#
_entry.id   AF-D9R7J2-F1
#
_cell.length_a   1.000
_cell.length_b   1.000
_cell.length_c   1.000
_cell.angle_alpha   90.00
_cell.angle_beta   90.00
_cell.angle_gamma   90.00
#
_symmetry.space_group_name_H-M   'P 1'
#
loop_
_entity.id
_entity.type
_entity.pdbx_description
1 polymer ?
#
loop_
_entity_poly.entity_id
_entity_poly.type
_entity_poly.pdbx_seq_one_letter_code
_entity_poly.pdbx_strand_id
1 'polypeptide(L)'
;MDKLCIRISKELQLATLCSLCRRLKSDVHFYGGDCYFTVLVPPPWNTETERFAQEQQEKIKKWSEQYPDIICYCFDTYSTLVYVL
;
A
#
# COMPACT_ATOMS: atom_id res chain seq x y z
N MET A 1 19.58 -19.88 -5.17
CA MET A 1 19.31 -18.46 -4.91
C MET A 1 19.05 -18.31 -3.42
N ASP A 2 19.81 -17.46 -2.72
CA ASP A 2 19.85 -17.46 -1.25
C ASP A 2 18.59 -16.86 -0.61
N LYS A 3 18.12 -17.42 0.51
CA LYS A 3 16.90 -16.97 1.23
C LYS A 3 16.95 -15.49 1.63
N LEU A 4 18.14 -14.99 1.98
CA LEU A 4 18.36 -13.58 2.29
C LEU A 4 18.12 -12.68 1.07
N CYS A 5 18.56 -13.11 -0.12
CA CYS A 5 18.36 -12.38 -1.36
C CYS A 5 16.87 -12.29 -1.74
N ILE A 6 16.10 -13.35 -1.50
CA ILE A 6 14.64 -13.36 -1.74
C ILE A 6 13.94 -12.38 -0.80
N ARG A 7 14.28 -12.40 0.50
CA ARG A 7 13.71 -11.47 1.49
C ARG A 7 14.01 -10.01 1.15
N ILE A 8 15.27 -9.69 0.82
CA ILE A 8 15.69 -8.35 0.42
C ILE A 8 14.92 -7.88 -0.82
N SER A 9 14.71 -8.77 -1.80
CA SER A 9 13.93 -8.46 -3.01
C SER A 9 12.49 -8.06 -2.67
N LYS A 10 11.83 -8.81 -1.78
CA LYS A 10 10.45 -8.54 -1.38
C LYS A 10 10.29 -7.24 -0.57
N GLU A 11 11.19 -7.01 0.37
CA GLU A 11 11.24 -5.77 1.16
C GLU A 11 11.46 -4.55 0.25
N LEU A 12 12.28 -4.69 -0.79
CA LEU A 12 12.50 -3.64 -1.79
C LEU A 12 11.26 -3.34 -2.62
N GLN A 13 10.51 -4.36 -3.05
CA GLN A 13 9.23 -4.18 -3.75
C GLN A 13 8.25 -3.38 -2.88
N LEU A 14 8.09 -3.77 -1.60
CA LEU A 14 7.21 -3.10 -0.65
C LEU A 14 7.64 -1.65 -0.39
N ALA A 15 8.93 -1.41 -0.18
CA ALA A 15 9.47 -0.07 0.04
C ALA A 15 9.28 0.83 -1.18
N THR A 16 9.43 0.28 -2.39
CA THR A 16 9.21 1.01 -3.64
C THR A 16 7.75 1.44 -3.78
N LEU A 17 6.81 0.52 -3.57
CA LEU A 17 5.38 0.83 -3.63
C LEU A 17 4.95 1.80 -2.53
N CYS A 18 5.49 1.67 -1.31
CA CYS A 18 5.26 2.60 -0.22
C CYS A 18 5.71 4.03 -0.58
N SER A 19 6.89 4.17 -1.21
CA SER A 19 7.39 5.46 -1.69
C SER A 19 6.46 6.10 -2.72
N LEU A 20 5.87 5.32 -3.63
CA LEU A 20 4.85 5.79 -4.55
C LEU A 20 3.59 6.28 -3.82
N CYS A 21 3.11 5.50 -2.84
CA CYS A 21 1.91 5.85 -2.06
C CYS A 21 2.09 7.13 -1.24
N ARG A 22 3.31 7.44 -0.75
CA ARG A 22 3.60 8.69 -0.03
C ARG A 22 3.43 9.96 -0.86
N ARG A 23 3.29 9.83 -2.19
CA ARG A 23 3.01 10.95 -3.09
C ARG A 23 1.50 11.22 -3.22
N LEU A 24 0.65 10.35 -2.66
CA LEU A 24 -0.79 10.55 -2.59
C LEU A 24 -1.13 11.53 -1.45
N LYS A 25 -2.33 12.12 -1.52
CA LYS A 25 -2.89 12.91 -0.42
C LYS A 25 -3.56 11.99 0.61
N SER A 26 -2.78 11.09 1.19
CA SER A 26 -3.23 10.07 2.13
C SER A 26 -2.15 9.83 3.18
N ASP A 27 -2.55 9.39 4.36
CA ASP A 27 -1.63 9.07 5.44
C ASP A 27 -1.03 7.69 5.20
N VAL A 28 0.29 7.64 5.03
CA VAL A 28 1.03 6.40 4.76
C VAL A 28 1.91 6.04 5.95
N HIS A 29 1.65 4.89 6.57
CA HIS A 29 2.44 4.41 7.70
C HIS A 29 3.12 3.08 7.36
N PHE A 30 4.45 3.04 7.46
CA PHE A 30 5.26 1.87 7.12
C PHE A 30 5.75 1.17 8.37
N TYR A 31 5.51 -0.14 8.47
CA TYR A 31 5.87 -0.96 9.62
C TYR A 31 7.02 -1.89 9.21
N GLY A 32 8.24 -1.35 9.27
CA GLY A 32 9.44 -1.99 8.71
C GLY A 32 9.88 -3.31 9.39
N GLY A 33 9.29 -3.66 10.54
CA GLY A 33 9.49 -4.96 11.19
C GLY A 33 8.56 -6.06 10.68
N ASP A 34 7.39 -5.69 10.16
CA ASP A 34 6.29 -6.61 9.86
C ASP A 34 5.98 -6.72 8.35
N CYS A 35 6.84 -6.13 7.50
CA CYS A 35 6.72 -6.19 6.04
C CYS A 35 5.34 -5.76 5.51
N TYR A 36 4.77 -4.70 6.09
CA TYR A 36 3.55 -4.09 5.58
C TYR A 36 3.54 -2.56 5.76
N PHE A 37 2.63 -1.91 5.05
CA PHE A 37 2.26 -0.52 5.28
C PHE A 37 0.76 -0.31 5.11
N THR A 38 0.26 0.77 5.68
CA THR A 38 -1.14 1.19 5.53
C THR A 38 -1.22 2.51 4.80
N VAL A 39 -2.26 2.68 3.99
CA VAL A 39 -2.66 3.96 3.40
C VAL A 39 -4.07 4.28 3.90
N LEU A 40 -4.22 5.43 4.55
CA LEU A 40 -5.47 5.87 5.16
C LEU A 40 -5.88 7.21 4.53
N VAL A 41 -7.13 7.32 4.11
CA VAL A 41 -7.72 8.62 3.73
C VAL A 41 -8.26 9.30 4.99
N PRO A 42 -7.73 10.47 5.39
CA PRO A 42 -8.11 11.11 6.63
C PRO A 42 -9.56 11.64 6.57
N PRO A 43 -10.21 11.80 7.73
CA PRO A 43 -11.51 12.47 7.83
C PRO A 43 -11.43 13.95 7.38
N PRO A 44 -12.57 14.58 7.03
CA PRO A 44 -13.94 14.11 7.23
C PRO A 44 -14.41 13.11 6.16
N TRP A 45 -15.08 12.05 6.60
CA TRP A 45 -15.63 11.02 5.71
C TRP A 45 -17.01 11.40 5.21
N ASN A 46 -17.04 11.97 4.01
CA ASN A 46 -18.22 12.34 3.25
C ASN A 46 -18.16 11.75 1.83
N THR A 47 -19.19 11.99 1.01
CA THR A 47 -19.30 11.47 -0.36
C THR A 47 -18.13 11.88 -1.28
N GLU A 48 -17.56 13.07 -1.11
CA GLU A 48 -16.41 13.51 -1.91
C GLU A 48 -15.15 12.73 -1.53
N THR A 49 -14.87 12.63 -0.22
CA THR A 49 -13.72 11.88 0.28
C THR A 49 -13.84 10.37 0.04
N GLU A 50 -15.06 9.82 0.01
CA GLU A 50 -15.30 8.43 -0.36
C GLU A 50 -14.90 8.16 -1.82
N ARG A 51 -15.33 9.02 -2.75
CA ARG A 51 -14.91 8.91 -4.16
C ARG A 51 -13.39 9.04 -4.30
N PHE A 52 -12.81 10.03 -3.63
CA PHE A 52 -11.36 10.20 -3.60
C PHE A 52 -10.64 8.94 -3.07
N ALA A 53 -11.17 8.32 -2.00
CA ALA A 53 -10.60 7.11 -1.42
C ALA A 53 -10.68 5.91 -2.37
N GLN A 54 -11.82 5.72 -3.04
CA GLN A 54 -11.97 4.71 -4.09
C GLN A 54 -10.95 4.90 -5.21
N GLU A 55 -10.75 6.14 -5.68
CA GLU A 55 -9.73 6.44 -6.70
C GLU A 55 -8.30 6.14 -6.21
N GLN A 56 -7.99 6.40 -4.93
CA GLN A 56 -6.67 6.04 -4.38
C GLN A 56 -6.51 4.52 -4.31
N GLN A 57 -7.53 3.80 -3.83
CA GLN A 57 -7.51 2.34 -3.74
C GLN A 57 -7.32 1.69 -5.10
N GLU A 58 -8.01 2.17 -6.15
CA GLU A 58 -7.82 1.67 -7.52
C GLU A 58 -6.40 1.92 -8.05
N LYS A 59 -5.81 3.08 -7.78
CA LYS A 59 -4.42 3.38 -8.14
C LYS A 59 -3.44 2.46 -7.44
N ILE A 60 -3.60 2.28 -6.12
CA ILE A 60 -2.72 1.43 -5.32
C ILE A 60 -2.81 -0.03 -5.79
N LYS A 61 -4.02 -0.54 -6.06
CA LYS A 61 -4.22 -1.88 -6.65
C LYS A 61 -3.45 -2.04 -7.96
N LYS A 62 -3.64 -1.12 -8.92
CA LYS A 62 -2.95 -1.16 -10.22
C LYS A 62 -1.42 -1.08 -10.09
N TRP A 63 -0.90 -0.31 -9.14
CA TRP A 63 0.53 -0.28 -8.87
C TRP A 63 1.02 -1.57 -8.23
N SER A 64 0.24 -2.16 -7.33
CA SER A 64 0.60 -3.42 -6.66
C SER A 64 0.68 -4.62 -7.61
N GLU A 65 -0.13 -4.64 -8.68
CA GLU A 65 -0.12 -5.70 -9.71
C GLU A 65 1.24 -5.83 -10.43
N GLN A 66 2.11 -4.82 -10.34
CA GLN A 66 3.47 -4.86 -10.90
C GLN A 66 4.46 -5.64 -10.02
N TYR A 67 4.08 -5.99 -8.80
CA TYR A 67 4.93 -6.60 -7.79
C TYR A 67 4.37 -7.96 -7.36
N PRO A 68 4.95 -9.09 -7.82
CA PRO A 68 4.34 -10.41 -7.66
C PRO A 68 4.28 -10.90 -6.21
N ASP A 69 5.10 -10.35 -5.33
CA ASP A 69 5.15 -10.74 -3.91
C ASP A 69 4.29 -9.83 -3.02
N ILE A 70 3.60 -8.84 -3.60
CA ILE A 70 2.82 -7.84 -2.88
C ILE A 70 1.33 -8.17 -2.94
N ILE A 71 0.68 -8.11 -1.80
CA ILE A 71 -0.77 -8.15 -1.67
C ILE A 71 -1.28 -6.76 -1.29
N CYS A 72 -2.26 -6.27 -2.04
CA CYS A 72 -3.01 -5.07 -1.72
C CYS A 72 -4.43 -5.46 -1.28
N TYR A 73 -4.79 -5.08 -0.06
CA TYR A 73 -6.08 -5.38 0.54
C TYR A 73 -6.77 -4.10 1.04
N CYS A 74 -7.98 -3.82 0.55
CA CYS A 74 -8.80 -2.71 1.02
C CYS A 74 -9.71 -3.22 2.14
N PHE A 75 -9.42 -2.84 3.38
CA PHE A 75 -10.15 -3.30 4.57
C PHE A 75 -11.54 -2.67 4.66
N ASP A 76 -11.62 -1.37 4.35
CA ASP A 76 -12.83 -0.58 4.26
C ASP A 76 -12.67 0.47 3.14
N THR A 77 -13.62 1.39 3.02
CA THR A 77 -13.64 2.46 2.00
C THR A 77 -12.42 3.39 2.05
N TYR A 78 -11.81 3.60 3.22
CA TYR A 78 -10.77 4.60 3.45
C TYR A 78 -9.40 3.99 3.77
N SER A 79 -9.36 2.69 4.06
CA SER A 79 -8.18 2.00 4.59
C SER A 79 -7.66 0.92 3.65
N THR A 80 -6.39 1.03 3.28
CA THR A 80 -5.68 0.04 2.46
C THR A 80 -4.49 -0.52 3.22
N LEU A 81 -4.40 -1.84 3.30
CA LEU A 81 -3.26 -2.59 3.80
C LEU A 81 -2.48 -3.16 2.61
N VAL A 82 -1.15 -2.98 2.62
CA VAL A 82 -0.25 -3.55 1.61
C VAL A 82 0.85 -4.31 2.31
N TYR A 83 1.03 -5.58 1.97
CA TYR A 83 1.99 -6.46 2.63
C TYR A 83 2.64 -7.45 1.66
N VAL A 84 3.73 -8.08 2.11
CA VAL A 84 4.50 -9.08 1.36
C VAL A 84 4.09 -10.51 1.75
N LEU A 85 4.07 -11.45 0.79
CA LEU A 85 3.92 -12.90 1.02
C LEU A 85 5.18 -13.60 1.54
#